data_AF-A0A7D8YKU9-F1
#
_entry.id   AF-A0A7D8YKU9-F1
#
_cell.length_a   1.000
_cell.length_b   1.000
_cell.length_c   1.000
_cell.angle_alpha   90.00
_cell.angle_beta   90.00
_cell.angle_gamma   90.00
#
_symmetry.space_group_name_H-M   'P 1'
#
loop_
_entity.id
_entity.type
_entity.pdbx_description
1 polymer ?
#
loop_
_entity_poly.entity_id
_entity_poly.type
_entity_poly.pdbx_seq_one_letter_code
_entity_poly.pdbx_strand_id
1 'polypeptide(L)'
;MRSLAGIPDPGPAAMKPMDTPARQPLSTPVPLPEPAEASSSRHGSSALAHVAQVRELFWHNVVREMLMGLSVMSLQRSRLPGIEAQRIDAPEGSVQTADPEADDMFDGRLAIITALGQRVPIADVQPLFGCSINTDDASRALSADVQCSVFRIETPNGETYTLPIHEIRGMHSISPELLQRVEAAAEAQQTRRGDPKRPFGFAAFTKTQSQDASDLYYPPE
;
A
#
# COMPACT_ATOMS: atom_id res chain seq x y z
N MET A 1 28.84 -48.24 -8.84
CA MET A 1 28.69 -49.01 -7.60
C MET A 1 28.09 -48.09 -6.54
N ARG A 2 26.76 -48.13 -6.34
CA ARG A 2 26.06 -47.36 -5.30
C ARG A 2 25.65 -48.33 -4.18
N SER A 3 26.13 -48.04 -2.98
CA SER A 3 25.93 -48.81 -1.75
C SER A 3 24.52 -48.56 -1.21
N LEU A 4 23.78 -49.63 -0.91
CA LEU A 4 22.48 -49.62 -0.24
C LEU A 4 22.70 -49.85 1.26
N ALA A 5 22.39 -48.85 2.07
CA ALA A 5 22.17 -48.96 3.51
C ALA A 5 20.78 -48.37 3.78
N GLY A 6 19.90 -48.87 4.63
CA GLY A 6 19.89 -49.96 5.60
C GLY A 6 18.58 -49.75 6.37
N ILE A 7 17.70 -50.74 6.40
CA ILE A 7 16.35 -50.64 7.00
C ILE A 7 16.48 -50.92 8.50
N PRO A 8 16.03 -50.04 9.41
CA PRO A 8 16.06 -50.31 10.84
C PRO A 8 14.89 -51.21 11.30
N ASP A 9 15.23 -52.10 12.22
CA ASP A 9 14.43 -53.17 12.81
C ASP A 9 13.43 -52.62 13.87
N PRO A 10 12.14 -53.00 13.86
CA PRO A 10 11.16 -52.55 14.87
C PRO A 10 11.23 -53.42 16.14
N GLY A 11 11.65 -52.81 17.25
CA GLY A 11 11.66 -53.44 18.58
C GLY A 11 10.26 -53.72 19.16
N PRO A 12 10.14 -54.62 20.15
CA PRO A 12 8.87 -55.11 20.67
C PRO A 12 8.14 -54.10 21.57
N ALA A 13 6.83 -53.95 21.34
CA ALA A 13 5.93 -53.11 22.12
C ALA A 13 5.64 -53.70 23.51
N ALA A 14 6.00 -52.96 24.56
CA ALA A 14 5.67 -53.29 25.94
C ALA A 14 4.20 -52.93 26.26
N MET A 15 3.38 -53.94 26.59
CA MET A 15 2.02 -53.78 27.12
C MET A 15 2.06 -53.10 28.49
N LYS A 16 1.33 -51.99 28.65
CA LYS A 16 1.10 -51.33 29.94
C LYS A 16 -0.01 -52.05 30.71
N PRO A 17 0.12 -52.21 32.05
CA PRO A 17 -0.90 -52.82 32.89
C PRO A 17 -2.14 -51.91 33.04
N MET A 18 -3.28 -52.57 33.17
CA MET A 18 -4.63 -52.03 33.20
C MET A 18 -4.99 -51.63 34.63
N ASP A 19 -5.13 -50.33 34.89
CA ASP A 19 -5.52 -49.79 36.20
C ASP A 19 -7.01 -49.97 36.48
N THR A 20 -7.30 -50.42 37.70
CA THR A 20 -8.66 -50.68 38.23
C THR A 20 -9.24 -49.39 38.82
N PRO A 21 -10.46 -48.95 38.45
CA PRO A 21 -11.03 -47.72 39.01
C PRO A 21 -11.59 -47.93 40.42
N ALA A 22 -11.03 -47.19 41.38
CA ALA A 22 -11.55 -47.08 42.73
C ALA A 22 -12.83 -46.21 42.78
N ARG A 23 -13.83 -46.69 43.55
CA ARG A 23 -15.13 -46.04 43.80
C ARG A 23 -14.97 -44.65 44.42
N GLN A 24 -15.62 -43.64 43.83
CA GLN A 24 -15.75 -42.29 44.38
C GLN A 24 -16.86 -42.25 45.46
N PRO A 25 -16.64 -41.62 46.63
CA PRO A 25 -17.71 -41.30 47.58
C PRO A 25 -18.47 -40.01 47.22
N LEU A 26 -19.75 -40.01 47.57
CA LEU A 26 -20.81 -39.03 47.31
C LEU A 26 -20.55 -37.60 47.86
N SER A 27 -20.88 -36.63 47.00
CA SER A 27 -21.67 -35.41 47.27
C SER A 27 -21.19 -34.40 48.32
N THR A 28 -20.62 -33.29 47.84
CA THR A 28 -20.70 -31.97 48.48
C THR A 28 -21.86 -31.16 47.88
N PRO A 29 -22.54 -30.29 48.66
CA PRO A 29 -23.66 -29.48 48.16
C PRO A 29 -23.17 -28.37 47.23
N VAL A 30 -23.83 -28.24 46.08
CA VAL A 30 -23.58 -27.22 45.05
C VAL A 30 -24.01 -25.84 45.58
N PRO A 31 -23.12 -24.84 45.70
CA PRO A 31 -23.51 -23.47 45.97
C PRO A 31 -24.25 -22.90 44.76
N LEU A 32 -25.38 -22.22 45.01
CA LEU A 32 -26.17 -21.52 44.01
C LEU A 32 -25.29 -20.49 43.26
N PRO A 33 -25.38 -20.41 41.91
CA PRO A 33 -24.60 -19.47 41.13
C PRO A 33 -25.04 -18.02 41.44
N GLU A 34 -24.11 -17.20 41.92
CA GLU A 34 -24.26 -15.76 41.93
C GLU A 34 -24.46 -15.24 40.49
N PRO A 35 -25.28 -14.19 40.29
CA PRO A 35 -25.48 -13.61 38.97
C PRO A 35 -24.15 -13.04 38.47
N ALA A 36 -23.61 -13.66 37.43
CA ALA A 36 -22.38 -13.25 36.77
C ALA A 36 -22.50 -11.82 36.24
N GLU A 37 -21.93 -10.86 36.96
CA GLU A 37 -21.79 -9.48 36.54
C GLU A 37 -20.90 -9.40 35.28
N ALA A 38 -21.52 -9.09 34.15
CA ALA A 38 -21.14 -8.12 33.10
C ALA A 38 -19.64 -7.80 32.84
N SER A 39 -18.73 -8.77 32.87
CA SER A 39 -17.30 -8.56 32.59
C SER A 39 -16.90 -8.74 31.11
N SER A 40 -17.85 -9.04 30.20
CA SER A 40 -17.52 -9.41 28.81
C SER A 40 -17.28 -8.24 27.83
N SER A 41 -17.47 -6.98 28.23
CA SER A 41 -17.43 -5.83 27.29
C SER A 41 -16.02 -5.30 27.00
N ARG A 42 -15.03 -5.52 27.88
CA ARG A 42 -13.67 -4.95 27.70
C ARG A 42 -12.80 -5.68 26.68
N HIS A 43 -13.00 -6.99 26.51
CA HIS A 43 -12.20 -7.80 25.57
C HIS A 43 -12.53 -7.47 24.10
N GLY A 44 -13.78 -7.10 23.80
CA GLY A 44 -14.21 -6.76 22.44
C GLY A 44 -13.54 -5.51 21.88
N SER A 45 -13.33 -4.47 22.71
CA SER A 45 -12.73 -3.21 22.27
C SER A 45 -11.25 -3.38 21.86
N SER A 46 -10.50 -4.20 22.60
CA SER A 46 -9.08 -4.47 22.30
C SER A 46 -8.93 -5.30 21.02
N ALA A 47 -9.83 -6.26 20.79
CA ALA A 47 -9.80 -7.09 19.60
C ALA A 47 -10.10 -6.28 18.32
N LEU A 48 -11.08 -5.38 18.36
CA LEU A 48 -11.40 -4.50 17.22
C LEU A 48 -10.26 -3.54 16.88
N ALA A 49 -9.62 -2.96 17.90
CA ALA A 49 -8.46 -2.08 17.71
C ALA A 49 -7.29 -2.83 17.05
N HIS A 50 -7.01 -4.06 17.49
CA HIS A 50 -5.99 -4.92 16.89
C HIS A 50 -6.30 -5.25 15.42
N VAL A 51 -7.55 -5.60 15.10
CA VAL A 51 -7.97 -5.88 13.72
C VAL A 51 -7.81 -4.65 12.82
N ALA A 52 -8.18 -3.46 13.31
CA ALA A 52 -7.99 -2.21 12.57
C ALA A 52 -6.50 -1.93 12.32
N GLN A 53 -5.64 -2.14 13.32
CA GLN A 53 -4.19 -1.98 13.17
C GLN A 53 -3.59 -2.95 12.15
N VAL A 54 -3.96 -4.23 12.21
CA VAL A 54 -3.50 -5.24 11.24
C VAL A 54 -3.95 -4.89 9.82
N ARG A 55 -5.20 -4.43 9.66
CA ARG A 55 -5.71 -3.99 8.37
C ARG A 55 -4.94 -2.79 7.82
N GLU A 56 -4.60 -1.83 8.66
CA GLU A 56 -3.83 -0.65 8.26
C GLU A 56 -2.41 -1.03 7.82
N LEU A 57 -1.72 -1.90 8.57
CA LEU A 57 -0.40 -2.41 8.20
C LEU A 57 -0.44 -3.19 6.89
N PHE A 58 -1.45 -4.04 6.70
CA PHE A 58 -1.68 -4.74 5.44
C PHE A 58 -1.87 -3.76 4.28
N TRP A 59 -2.70 -2.74 4.47
CA TRP A 59 -2.93 -1.70 3.47
C TRP A 59 -1.65 -0.95 3.12
N HIS A 60 -0.85 -0.55 4.12
CA HIS A 60 0.43 0.09 3.89
C HIS A 60 1.37 -0.75 3.04
N ASN A 61 1.43 -2.06 3.29
CA ASN A 61 2.25 -2.98 2.50
C ASN A 61 1.75 -3.08 1.06
N VAL A 62 0.44 -3.17 0.84
CA VAL A 62 -0.15 -3.21 -0.50
C VAL A 62 0.19 -1.93 -1.28
N VAL A 63 -0.01 -0.76 -0.67
CA VAL A 63 0.30 0.53 -1.30
C VAL A 63 1.79 0.64 -1.61
N ARG A 64 2.67 0.23 -0.68
CA ARG A 64 4.12 0.22 -0.89
C ARG A 64 4.49 -0.59 -2.12
N GLU A 65 4.02 -1.82 -2.23
CA GLU A 65 4.33 -2.70 -3.36
C GLU A 65 3.82 -2.12 -4.69
N MET A 66 2.62 -1.54 -4.70
CA MET A 66 2.08 -0.88 -5.89
C MET A 66 2.94 0.31 -6.32
N LEU A 67 3.30 1.19 -5.39
CA LEU A 67 4.13 2.38 -5.69
C LEU A 67 5.56 2.00 -6.08
N MET A 68 6.12 0.94 -5.49
CA MET A 68 7.41 0.41 -5.89
C MET A 68 7.37 -0.16 -7.31
N GLY A 69 6.33 -0.91 -7.67
CA GLY A 69 6.11 -1.38 -9.04
C GLY A 69 6.04 -0.22 -10.04
N LEU A 70 5.24 0.81 -9.72
CA LEU A 70 5.13 2.02 -10.54
C LEU A 70 6.47 2.77 -10.64
N SER A 71 7.26 2.82 -9.56
CA SER A 71 8.57 3.46 -9.57
C SER A 71 9.56 2.74 -10.50
N VAL A 72 9.57 1.40 -10.47
CA VAL A 72 10.40 0.59 -11.39
C VAL A 72 9.99 0.85 -12.84
N MET A 73 8.69 0.88 -13.13
CA MET A 73 8.17 1.19 -14.47
C MET A 73 8.55 2.61 -14.92
N SER A 74 8.45 3.59 -14.03
CA SER A 74 8.83 4.97 -14.34
C SER A 74 10.32 5.11 -14.59
N LEU A 75 11.17 4.45 -13.79
CA LEU A 75 12.62 4.42 -14.03
C LEU A 75 12.98 3.78 -15.38
N GLN A 76 12.25 2.76 -15.81
CA GLN A 76 12.43 2.16 -17.14
C GLN A 76 12.08 3.14 -18.26
N ARG A 77 11.04 3.97 -18.06
CA ARG A 77 10.65 5.03 -18.98
C ARG A 77 11.69 6.15 -19.07
N SER A 78 12.14 6.70 -17.93
CA SER A 78 13.11 7.81 -17.90
C SER A 78 14.48 7.45 -18.47
N ARG A 79 14.82 6.15 -18.57
CA ARG A 79 16.05 5.68 -19.23
C ARG A 79 15.99 5.78 -20.76
N LEU A 80 14.86 6.16 -21.35
CA LEU A 80 14.71 6.39 -22.78
C LEU A 80 14.54 7.89 -23.08
N PRO A 81 15.64 8.61 -23.34
CA PRO A 81 15.55 9.69 -24.31
C PRO A 81 16.78 9.73 -25.22
N GLY A 82 16.65 9.28 -26.48
CA GLY A 82 17.52 9.70 -27.59
C GLY A 82 19.04 9.47 -27.47
N ILE A 83 19.51 8.69 -26.49
CA ILE A 83 20.91 8.27 -26.41
C ILE A 83 20.97 6.86 -27.01
N GLU A 84 21.80 6.72 -28.05
CA GLU A 84 22.26 5.45 -28.58
C GLU A 84 22.39 4.46 -27.43
N ALA A 85 21.53 3.43 -27.43
CA ALA A 85 21.80 2.24 -26.66
C ALA A 85 23.18 1.79 -27.15
N GLN A 86 24.22 2.12 -26.39
CA GLN A 86 25.54 1.57 -26.56
C GLN A 86 25.29 0.07 -26.49
N ARG A 87 25.31 -0.56 -27.67
CA ARG A 87 25.21 -1.98 -27.86
C ARG A 87 26.33 -2.56 -27.01
N ILE A 88 26.01 -2.93 -25.78
CA ILE A 88 26.66 -4.05 -25.17
C ILE A 88 26.24 -5.19 -26.07
N ASP A 89 27.21 -5.78 -26.78
CA ASP A 89 27.06 -6.93 -27.64
C ASP A 89 26.50 -8.11 -26.82
N ALA A 90 25.21 -8.06 -26.52
CA ALA A 90 24.46 -9.18 -26.03
C ALA A 90 24.25 -10.12 -27.24
N PRO A 91 24.48 -11.43 -27.07
CA PRO A 91 24.35 -12.39 -28.15
C PRO A 91 22.96 -12.29 -28.80
N GLU A 92 22.97 -12.23 -30.13
CA GLU A 92 21.83 -12.07 -31.02
C GLU A 92 20.58 -12.83 -30.54
N GLY A 93 19.49 -12.13 -30.19
CA GLY A 93 18.21 -12.81 -29.99
C GLY A 93 17.08 -12.12 -29.23
N SER A 94 17.29 -11.02 -28.48
CA SER A 94 16.18 -10.40 -27.73
C SER A 94 16.23 -8.88 -27.73
N VAL A 95 15.71 -8.27 -28.80
CA VAL A 95 15.29 -6.87 -28.76
C VAL A 95 13.91 -6.83 -28.11
N GLN A 96 13.86 -6.49 -26.82
CA GLN A 96 12.60 -6.08 -26.19
C GLN A 96 12.26 -4.70 -26.74
N THR A 97 11.45 -4.65 -27.80
CA THR A 97 10.81 -3.40 -28.23
C THR A 97 9.93 -2.93 -27.07
N ALA A 98 10.20 -1.73 -26.56
CA ALA A 98 9.33 -1.08 -25.59
C ALA A 98 7.91 -1.00 -26.16
N ASP A 99 6.94 -1.54 -25.42
CA ASP A 99 5.54 -1.55 -25.80
C ASP A 99 4.99 -0.11 -25.71
N PRO A 100 4.51 0.50 -26.81
CA PRO A 100 4.01 1.89 -26.80
C PRO A 100 2.81 2.11 -25.88
N GLU A 101 2.11 1.05 -25.45
CA GLU A 101 1.01 1.16 -24.49
C GLU A 101 1.48 1.48 -23.06
N ALA A 102 2.73 1.19 -22.71
CA ALA A 102 3.27 1.48 -21.38
C ALA A 102 3.46 2.99 -21.13
N ASP A 103 3.67 3.76 -22.21
CA ASP A 103 3.84 5.22 -22.14
C ASP A 103 2.53 5.95 -21.82
N ASP A 104 1.40 5.30 -22.10
CA ASP A 104 0.06 5.81 -21.91
C ASP A 104 -0.35 5.77 -20.41
N MET A 105 0.22 4.89 -19.59
CA MET A 105 -0.26 4.66 -18.22
C MET A 105 -0.04 5.84 -17.24
N PHE A 106 0.93 6.71 -17.54
CA PHE A 106 1.37 7.85 -16.70
C PHE A 106 0.84 9.20 -17.20
N ASP A 107 -0.25 9.18 -17.98
CA ASP A 107 -0.96 10.36 -18.50
C ASP A 107 -1.89 11.03 -17.46
N GLY A 108 -1.94 10.50 -16.23
CA GLY A 108 -2.82 10.96 -15.16
C GLY A 108 -4.11 10.15 -14.99
N ARG A 109 -4.29 9.06 -15.74
CA ARG A 109 -5.35 8.06 -15.49
C ARG A 109 -5.18 7.33 -14.18
N LEU A 110 -3.93 6.99 -13.83
CA LEU A 110 -3.58 6.51 -12.51
C LEU A 110 -3.45 7.67 -11.53
N ALA A 111 -3.98 7.49 -10.33
CA ALA A 111 -3.91 8.45 -9.26
C ALA A 111 -3.95 7.75 -7.89
N ILE A 112 -3.47 8.45 -6.87
CA ILE A 112 -3.75 8.11 -5.47
C ILE A 112 -4.86 9.01 -4.92
N ILE A 113 -5.54 8.52 -3.89
CA ILE A 113 -6.48 9.30 -3.07
C ILE A 113 -5.85 9.50 -1.70
N THR A 114 -5.70 10.75 -1.27
CA THR A 114 -5.13 11.09 0.05
C THR A 114 -6.15 10.96 1.18
N ALA A 115 -5.72 11.07 2.44
CA ALA A 115 -6.60 11.08 3.61
C ALA A 115 -7.60 12.24 3.60
N LEU A 116 -7.24 13.35 2.95
CA LEU A 116 -8.13 14.50 2.72
C LEU A 116 -9.09 14.29 1.53
N GLY A 117 -9.06 13.12 0.89
CA GLY A 117 -9.87 12.82 -0.29
C GLY A 117 -9.36 13.45 -1.58
N GLN A 118 -8.14 14.02 -1.58
CA GLN A 118 -7.56 14.62 -2.78
C GLN A 118 -7.12 13.53 -3.76
N ARG A 119 -7.51 13.65 -5.04
CA ARG A 119 -6.98 12.83 -6.13
C ARG A 119 -5.68 13.44 -6.66
N VAL A 120 -4.57 12.75 -6.50
CA VAL A 120 -3.26 13.17 -7.06
C VAL A 120 -2.93 12.26 -8.25
N PRO A 121 -2.98 12.76 -9.50
CA PRO A 121 -2.62 11.98 -10.67
C PRO A 121 -1.13 11.68 -10.68
N ILE A 122 -0.77 10.51 -11.21
CA ILE A 122 0.60 10.01 -11.23
C ILE A 122 1.16 10.11 -12.64
N ALA A 123 2.22 10.91 -12.79
CA ALA A 123 3.10 10.91 -13.95
C ALA A 123 4.48 10.27 -13.65
N ASP A 124 4.95 10.39 -12.41
CA ASP A 124 6.17 9.73 -11.92
C ASP A 124 6.03 9.41 -10.42
N VAL A 125 6.70 8.36 -9.95
CA VAL A 125 6.76 7.95 -8.54
C VAL A 125 8.18 7.53 -8.18
N GLN A 126 8.72 8.09 -7.10
CA GLN A 126 10.05 7.74 -6.59
C GLN A 126 10.04 7.57 -5.06
N PRO A 127 10.58 6.48 -4.51
CA PRO A 127 10.76 6.36 -3.07
C PRO A 127 11.83 7.36 -2.59
N LEU A 128 11.54 8.13 -1.53
CA LEU A 128 12.51 9.08 -0.97
C LEU A 128 13.45 8.45 0.06
N PHE A 129 13.02 7.40 0.73
CA PHE A 129 13.83 6.65 1.69
C PHE A 129 14.09 5.24 1.16
N GLY A 130 15.24 5.03 0.51
CA GLY A 130 15.63 3.72 -0.06
C GLY A 130 16.87 3.11 0.57
N CYS A 131 17.39 3.66 1.67
CA CYS A 131 18.66 3.22 2.24
C CYS A 131 18.50 1.91 3.04
N SER A 132 19.19 0.86 2.60
CA SER A 132 19.35 -0.38 3.36
C SER A 132 20.55 -0.31 4.29
N ILE A 133 20.34 -0.54 5.59
CA ILE A 133 21.43 -0.78 6.54
C ILE A 133 21.82 -2.26 6.44
N ASN A 134 23.07 -2.53 6.08
CA ASN A 134 23.60 -3.89 5.85
C ASN A 134 24.54 -4.36 6.98
N THR A 135 24.37 -3.88 8.21
CA THR A 135 25.26 -4.19 9.33
C THR A 135 24.93 -5.51 10.01
N ASP A 136 23.67 -5.70 10.39
CA ASP A 136 23.17 -6.81 11.18
C ASP A 136 21.70 -7.07 10.87
N ASP A 137 21.19 -8.26 11.20
CA ASP A 137 19.85 -8.68 10.79
C ASP A 137 18.72 -7.87 11.43
N ALA A 138 18.90 -7.39 12.67
CA ALA A 138 17.91 -6.55 13.34
C ALA A 138 17.85 -5.15 12.69
N SER A 139 19.00 -4.55 12.39
CA SER A 139 19.06 -3.29 11.65
C SER A 139 18.54 -3.42 10.22
N ARG A 140 18.74 -4.58 9.58
CA ARG A 140 18.21 -4.89 8.25
C ARG A 140 16.68 -4.98 8.28
N ALA A 141 16.11 -5.65 9.28
CA ALA A 141 14.68 -5.74 9.48
C ALA A 141 14.06 -4.35 9.71
N LEU A 142 14.62 -3.55 10.61
CA LEU A 142 14.15 -2.18 10.87
C LEU A 142 14.30 -1.28 9.62
N SER A 143 15.38 -1.45 8.88
CA SER A 143 15.61 -0.72 7.63
C SER A 143 14.56 -1.09 6.57
N ALA A 144 14.19 -2.37 6.46
CA ALA A 144 13.10 -2.80 5.58
C ALA A 144 11.75 -2.19 5.99
N ASP A 145 11.49 -2.03 7.29
CA ASP A 145 10.26 -1.43 7.80
C ASP A 145 10.13 0.06 7.44
N VAL A 146 11.23 0.81 7.53
CA VAL A 146 11.27 2.25 7.27
C VAL A 146 11.44 2.59 5.78
N GLN A 147 12.09 1.70 5.02
CA GLN A 147 12.27 1.87 3.58
C GLN A 147 10.95 2.05 2.86
N CYS A 148 10.96 2.92 1.86
CA CYS A 148 9.83 3.19 0.98
C CYS A 148 8.56 3.57 1.77
N SER A 149 8.71 4.25 2.91
CA SER A 149 7.59 4.78 3.70
C SER A 149 7.08 6.14 3.22
N VAL A 150 7.90 6.86 2.44
CA VAL A 150 7.60 8.16 1.83
C VAL A 150 7.95 8.12 0.35
N PHE A 151 7.02 8.58 -0.47
CA PHE A 151 7.17 8.67 -1.92
C PHE A 151 7.06 10.11 -2.40
N ARG A 152 7.84 10.44 -3.41
CA ARG A 152 7.66 11.63 -4.25
C ARG A 152 6.80 11.24 -5.44
N ILE A 153 5.71 11.96 -5.67
CA ILE A 153 4.79 11.76 -6.77
C ILE A 153 4.77 13.02 -7.61
N GLU A 154 5.11 12.90 -8.88
CA GLU A 154 4.98 13.98 -9.85
C GLU A 154 3.67 13.81 -10.60
N THR A 155 2.94 14.91 -10.79
CA THR A 155 1.72 14.95 -11.59
C THR A 155 2.05 15.27 -13.06
N PRO A 156 1.15 14.97 -14.02
CA PRO A 156 1.36 15.35 -15.42
C PRO A 156 1.53 16.86 -15.63
N ASN A 157 1.05 17.68 -14.69
CA ASN A 157 1.18 19.14 -14.73
C ASN A 157 2.52 19.64 -14.15
N GLY A 158 3.40 18.74 -13.69
CA GLY A 158 4.68 19.07 -13.06
C GLY A 158 4.61 19.43 -11.57
N GLU A 159 3.42 19.37 -10.94
CA GLU A 159 3.32 19.49 -9.48
C GLU A 159 3.94 18.27 -8.81
N THR A 160 4.66 18.47 -7.70
CA THR A 160 5.32 17.40 -6.96
C THR A 160 4.76 17.31 -5.54
N TYR A 161 4.38 16.10 -5.14
CA TYR A 161 3.86 15.79 -3.82
C TYR A 161 4.83 14.85 -3.09
N THR A 162 5.07 15.10 -1.80
CA THR A 162 5.82 14.19 -0.93
C THR A 162 4.86 13.61 0.08
N LEU A 163 4.56 12.31 -0.05
CA LEU A 163 3.47 11.67 0.69
C LEU A 163 3.99 10.44 1.44
N PRO A 164 3.78 10.37 2.76
CA PRO A 164 3.97 9.14 3.50
C PRO A 164 2.83 8.16 3.19
N ILE A 165 3.09 6.84 3.28
CA ILE A 165 2.09 5.83 2.90
C ILE A 165 0.77 5.97 3.71
N HIS A 166 0.84 6.34 4.99
CA HIS A 166 -0.36 6.47 5.84
C HIS A 166 -1.32 7.59 5.39
N GLU A 167 -0.84 8.51 4.55
CA GLU A 167 -1.68 9.53 3.92
C GLU A 167 -2.44 8.99 2.70
N ILE A 168 -2.08 7.82 2.17
CA ILE A 168 -2.69 7.24 0.96
C ILE A 168 -3.81 6.29 1.35
N ARG A 169 -5.05 6.63 0.97
CA ARG A 169 -6.26 5.85 1.29
C ARG A 169 -6.76 4.98 0.15
N GLY A 170 -6.32 5.23 -1.07
CA GLY A 170 -6.73 4.45 -2.22
C GLY A 170 -5.87 4.70 -3.45
N MET A 171 -5.95 3.75 -4.37
CA MET A 171 -5.49 3.88 -5.76
C MET A 171 -6.72 4.01 -6.64
N HIS A 172 -6.66 4.88 -7.63
CA HIS A 172 -7.75 5.12 -8.56
C HIS A 172 -7.22 5.08 -9.99
N SER A 173 -7.88 4.28 -10.84
CA SER A 173 -7.66 4.24 -12.28
C SER A 173 -8.90 4.76 -13.01
N ILE A 174 -8.69 5.57 -14.04
CA ILE A 174 -9.73 6.08 -14.92
C ILE A 174 -9.51 5.44 -16.30
N SER A 175 -10.57 4.93 -16.92
CA SER A 175 -10.46 4.42 -18.30
C SER A 175 -10.24 5.57 -19.28
N PRO A 176 -9.53 5.36 -20.41
CA PRO A 176 -9.31 6.41 -21.40
C PRO A 176 -10.62 7.04 -21.90
N GLU A 177 -11.68 6.25 -22.07
CA GLU A 177 -12.98 6.76 -22.52
C GLU A 177 -13.63 7.68 -21.47
N LEU A 178 -13.47 7.35 -20.18
CA LEU A 178 -13.99 8.20 -19.11
C LEU A 178 -13.18 9.49 -18.99
N LEU A 179 -11.86 9.43 -19.18
CA LEU A 179 -11.00 10.62 -19.19
C LEU A 179 -11.44 11.60 -20.30
N GLN A 180 -11.58 11.10 -21.53
CA GLN A 180 -12.06 11.89 -22.66
C GLN A 180 -13.44 12.52 -22.41
N ARG A 181 -14.35 11.78 -21.78
CA ARG A 181 -15.68 12.31 -21.41
C ARG A 181 -15.61 13.40 -20.36
N VAL A 182 -14.70 13.28 -19.39
CA VAL A 182 -14.49 14.30 -18.35
C VAL A 182 -13.90 15.57 -18.95
N GLU A 183 -12.90 15.44 -19.83
CA GLU A 183 -12.30 16.56 -20.54
C GLU A 183 -13.32 17.29 -21.42
N ALA A 184 -14.06 16.57 -22.26
CA ALA A 184 -15.10 17.16 -23.10
C ALA A 184 -16.21 17.86 -22.29
N ALA A 185 -16.58 17.31 -21.13
CA ALA A 185 -17.54 17.94 -20.23
C ALA A 185 -16.99 19.24 -19.60
N ALA A 186 -15.70 19.27 -19.26
CA ALA A 186 -15.05 20.45 -18.71
C ALA A 186 -14.97 21.60 -19.75
N GLU A 187 -14.60 21.28 -21.00
CA GLU A 187 -14.57 22.23 -22.10
C GLU A 187 -15.96 22.82 -22.41
N ALA A 188 -16.99 21.96 -22.41
CA ALA A 188 -18.38 22.37 -22.62
C ALA A 188 -18.91 23.28 -21.49
N GLN A 189 -18.42 23.14 -20.26
CA GLN A 189 -18.77 24.02 -19.15
C GLN A 189 -18.04 25.37 -19.22
N GLN A 190 -16.78 25.39 -19.65
CA GLN A 190 -16.00 26.64 -19.81
C GLN A 190 -16.60 27.55 -20.89
N THR A 191 -16.99 26.98 -22.03
CA THR A 191 -17.63 27.73 -23.11
C THR A 191 -18.96 28.36 -22.71
N ARG A 192 -19.69 27.77 -21.74
CA ARG A 192 -20.96 28.33 -21.23
C ARG A 192 -20.79 29.46 -20.23
N ARG A 193 -19.67 29.55 -19.52
CA ARG A 193 -19.54 30.45 -18.35
C ARG A 193 -18.79 31.75 -18.62
N GLY A 194 -18.13 31.91 -19.77
CA GLY A 194 -17.58 33.19 -20.23
C GLY A 194 -16.62 33.90 -19.27
N ASP A 195 -16.06 33.18 -18.29
CA ASP A 195 -15.31 33.77 -17.18
C ASP A 195 -13.81 33.43 -17.33
N PRO A 196 -12.96 34.39 -17.74
CA PRO A 196 -11.56 34.15 -18.13
C PRO A 196 -10.60 33.97 -16.94
N LYS A 197 -11.09 33.86 -15.71
CA LYS A 197 -10.26 33.79 -14.49
C LYS A 197 -10.65 32.62 -13.57
N ARG A 198 -10.39 31.38 -14.00
CA ARG A 198 -10.22 30.24 -13.08
C ARG A 198 -9.05 29.37 -13.55
N PRO A 199 -8.25 28.81 -12.62
CA PRO A 199 -7.12 27.94 -12.97
C PRO A 199 -7.64 26.67 -13.66
N PHE A 200 -7.00 26.32 -14.77
CA PHE A 200 -7.43 25.28 -15.71
C PHE A 200 -6.97 23.88 -15.26
N GLY A 201 -7.75 22.84 -15.58
CA GLY A 201 -7.38 21.42 -15.41
C GLY A 201 -7.93 20.74 -14.14
N PHE A 202 -7.41 19.53 -13.85
CA PHE A 202 -7.75 18.69 -12.67
C PHE A 202 -7.64 19.42 -11.31
N ALA A 203 -6.92 20.55 -11.26
CA ALA A 203 -6.82 21.43 -10.10
C ALA A 203 -8.18 22.03 -9.64
N ALA A 204 -9.22 22.01 -10.48
CA ALA A 204 -10.56 22.44 -10.08
C ALA A 204 -11.28 21.42 -9.18
N PHE A 205 -10.95 20.13 -9.30
CA PHE A 205 -11.58 19.06 -8.50
C PHE A 205 -10.88 18.84 -7.14
N THR A 206 -9.68 19.37 -6.96
CA THR A 206 -8.94 19.31 -5.69
C THR A 206 -9.18 20.54 -4.79
N LYS A 207 -9.87 21.58 -5.26
CA LYS A 207 -10.19 22.81 -4.50
C LYS A 207 -11.55 22.78 -3.77
N THR A 208 -11.90 21.68 -3.12
CA THR A 208 -13.09 21.66 -2.23
C THR A 208 -12.79 22.02 -0.77
N GLN A 209 -11.55 22.40 -0.41
CA GLN A 209 -11.17 22.61 1.00
C GLN A 209 -10.18 23.76 1.28
N SER A 210 -10.23 24.85 0.53
CA SER A 210 -9.47 26.06 0.91
C SER A 210 -10.27 27.33 0.66
N GLN A 211 -11.38 27.45 1.40
CA GLN A 211 -12.06 28.71 1.68
C GLN A 211 -12.73 28.57 3.05
N ASP A 212 -11.92 28.68 4.11
CA ASP A 212 -12.27 29.23 5.44
C ASP A 212 -11.15 28.96 6.46
N ALA A 213 -9.92 29.33 6.10
CA ALA A 213 -8.87 29.61 7.08
C ALA A 213 -8.45 31.06 6.89
N SER A 214 -9.38 31.98 7.18
CA SER A 214 -9.02 33.35 7.47
C SER A 214 -8.11 33.33 8.68
N ASP A 215 -6.84 33.62 8.43
CA ASP A 215 -5.79 33.91 9.38
C ASP A 215 -6.34 34.71 10.58
N LEU A 216 -6.46 34.03 11.72
CA LEU A 216 -7.01 34.56 12.97
C LEU A 216 -5.91 34.77 14.02
N TYR A 217 -4.62 34.72 13.62
CA TYR A 217 -3.50 34.61 14.57
C TYR A 217 -2.41 35.69 14.47
N TYR A 218 -2.51 36.65 13.55
CA TYR A 218 -1.58 37.80 13.53
C TYR A 218 -2.33 39.13 13.58
N PRO A 219 -2.17 39.93 14.64
CA PRO A 219 -2.56 41.33 14.61
C PRO A 219 -1.57 42.12 13.74
N PRO A 220 -2.03 43.14 12.98
CA PRO A 220 -1.14 44.04 12.27
C PRO A 220 -0.38 44.94 13.25
N GLU A 221 0.92 45.13 13.01
CA GLU A 221 1.75 46.18 13.62
C GLU A 221 1.45 47.56 13.02
#